data_AF-A0A924QI80-F1
#
_entry.id   AF-A0A924QI80-F1
#
_cell.length_a   1.000
_cell.length_b   1.000
_cell.length_c   1.000
_cell.angle_alpha   90.00
_cell.angle_beta   90.00
_cell.angle_gamma   90.00
#
_symmetry.space_group_name_H-M   'P 1'
#
loop_
_entity.id
_entity.type
_entity.pdbx_description
1 polymer ?
#
loop_
_entity_poly.entity_id
_entity_poly.type
_entity_poly.pdbx_seq_one_letter_code
_entity_poly.pdbx_strand_id
1 'polypeptide(L)'
;MAATPTSKPTPNSQAPRDTALPAGNPAIAALTTWADSVDSASSANLTNSAGLIGRLTSSADSAPSIGVAYSGGADSTALLLAAHCLWPDRVHALHIHHGLQAAADDFVRVCTLTCDRLAVPLTVLHVDARPAKGDSPEDAARQSRYVALSQAAKSAG
;
A
#
# COMPACT_ATOMS: atom_id res chain seq x y z
N MET A 1 -36.58 29.83 45.26
CA MET A 1 -35.63 30.32 44.24
C MET A 1 -35.20 29.13 43.42
N ALA A 2 -35.50 29.16 42.11
CA ALA A 2 -35.45 28.02 41.21
C ALA A 2 -34.04 27.68 40.73
N ALA A 3 -33.81 26.39 40.50
CA ALA A 3 -32.60 25.81 39.93
C ALA A 3 -32.42 26.21 38.45
N THR A 4 -31.19 26.48 38.02
CA THR A 4 -30.82 26.62 36.60
C THR A 4 -29.83 25.50 36.23
N PRO A 5 -30.15 24.64 35.24
CA PRO A 5 -29.27 23.56 34.79
C PRO A 5 -28.31 24.04 33.69
N THR A 6 -27.05 23.60 33.77
CA THR A 6 -26.04 23.79 32.72
C THR A 6 -26.26 22.80 31.58
N SER A 7 -26.39 23.34 30.37
CA SER A 7 -26.65 22.67 29.09
C SER A 7 -25.44 21.88 28.58
N LYS A 8 -25.67 20.63 28.15
CA LYS A 8 -24.72 19.80 27.37
C LYS A 8 -24.55 20.35 25.95
N PRO A 9 -23.37 20.22 25.33
CA PRO A 9 -23.19 20.54 23.91
C PRO A 9 -23.77 19.45 23.00
N THR A 10 -24.48 19.89 21.96
CA THR A 10 -25.07 19.11 20.85
C THR A 10 -24.01 18.52 19.91
N PRO A 11 -24.29 17.37 19.25
CA PRO A 11 -23.42 16.80 18.22
C PRO A 11 -23.45 17.64 16.94
N ASN A 12 -22.27 17.89 16.37
CA ASN A 12 -22.09 18.65 15.15
C ASN A 12 -22.68 17.89 13.94
N SER A 13 -23.49 18.60 13.16
CA SER A 13 -24.17 18.16 11.95
C SER A 13 -23.16 17.95 10.82
N GLN A 14 -23.08 16.73 10.29
CA GLN A 14 -22.27 16.41 9.12
C GLN A 14 -22.96 16.95 7.86
N ALA A 15 -22.39 17.99 7.24
CA ALA A 15 -22.79 18.43 5.91
C ALA A 15 -22.44 17.35 4.86
N PRO A 16 -23.22 17.21 3.77
CA PRO A 16 -22.97 16.23 2.71
C PRO A 16 -21.63 16.55 2.03
N ARG A 17 -20.73 15.56 1.97
CA ARG A 17 -19.49 15.66 1.19
C ARG A 17 -19.85 15.51 -0.28
N ASP A 18 -19.74 16.59 -1.03
CA ASP A 18 -19.83 16.59 -2.49
C ASP A 18 -18.84 15.59 -3.09
N THR A 19 -19.38 14.55 -3.73
CA THR A 19 -18.68 13.48 -4.45
C THR A 19 -18.36 13.88 -5.89
N ALA A 20 -17.67 15.00 -6.08
CA ALA A 20 -17.17 15.39 -7.40
C ALA A 20 -15.64 15.28 -7.43
N LEU A 21 -15.16 14.19 -8.04
CA LEU A 21 -13.75 13.96 -8.38
C LEU A 21 -13.22 15.11 -9.26
N PRO A 22 -12.12 15.80 -8.90
CA PRO A 22 -11.45 16.68 -9.84
C PRO A 22 -10.79 15.86 -10.96
N ALA A 23 -10.88 16.38 -12.18
CA ALA A 23 -10.44 15.74 -13.42
C ALA A 23 -8.99 15.21 -13.36
N GLY A 24 -8.79 14.10 -14.09
CA GLY A 24 -7.67 13.17 -14.00
C GLY A 24 -6.27 13.78 -13.95
N ASN A 25 -5.46 13.25 -13.03
CA ASN A 25 -4.03 13.51 -12.96
C ASN A 25 -3.33 12.85 -14.19
N PRO A 26 -2.62 13.62 -15.03
CA PRO A 26 -1.98 13.10 -16.23
C PRO A 26 -0.93 12.02 -15.97
N ALA A 27 -0.35 11.98 -14.76
CA ALA A 27 0.59 10.92 -14.37
C ALA A 27 -0.08 9.55 -14.20
N ILE A 28 -1.34 9.51 -13.73
CA ILE A 28 -2.11 8.27 -13.63
C ILE A 28 -2.51 7.77 -15.02
N ALA A 29 -3.00 8.67 -15.88
CA ALA A 29 -3.31 8.33 -17.26
C ALA A 29 -2.07 7.80 -18.01
N ALA A 30 -0.90 8.40 -17.79
CA ALA A 30 0.36 7.96 -18.38
C ALA A 30 0.82 6.58 -17.86
N LEU A 31 0.62 6.29 -16.58
CA LEU A 31 0.95 4.99 -15.99
C LEU A 31 0.00 3.88 -16.46
N THR A 32 -1.30 4.15 -16.55
CA THR A 32 -2.28 3.22 -17.14
C THR A 32 -1.95 2.95 -18.61
N THR A 33 -1.62 4.01 -19.37
CA THR A 33 -1.25 3.89 -20.79
C THR A 33 0.05 3.10 -20.98
N TRP A 34 1.04 3.27 -20.10
CA TRP A 34 2.27 2.47 -20.11
C TRP A 34 1.96 1.00 -19.80
N ALA A 35 1.13 0.71 -18.79
CA ALA A 35 0.73 -0.66 -18.47
C ALA A 35 0.01 -1.35 -19.64
N ASP A 36 -0.93 -0.66 -20.29
CA ASP A 36 -1.64 -1.15 -21.48
C ASP A 36 -0.69 -1.37 -22.69
N SER A 37 0.36 -0.55 -22.79
CA SER A 37 1.40 -0.68 -23.81
C SER A 37 2.30 -1.89 -23.58
N VAL A 38 2.53 -2.30 -22.33
CA VAL A 38 3.33 -3.50 -22.00
C VAL A 38 2.55 -4.76 -22.39
N ASP A 39 1.22 -4.77 -22.24
CA ASP A 39 0.35 -5.84 -22.72
C ASP A 39 0.32 -5.92 -24.26
N SER A 40 0.24 -4.78 -24.95
CA SER A 40 0.27 -4.76 -26.43
C SER A 40 1.63 -5.18 -27.00
N ALA A 41 2.74 -4.86 -26.33
CA ALA A 41 4.09 -5.27 -26.75
C ALA A 41 4.39 -6.75 -26.50
N SER A 42 3.57 -7.45 -25.70
CA SER A 42 3.82 -8.84 -25.31
C SER A 42 3.22 -9.89 -26.26
N SER A 43 2.71 -9.50 -27.43
CA SER A 43 2.21 -10.44 -28.45
C SER A 43 3.29 -11.29 -29.14
N ALA A 44 4.58 -11.07 -28.85
CA ALA A 44 5.70 -11.76 -29.50
C ALA A 44 6.41 -12.84 -28.65
N ASN A 45 5.97 -13.19 -27.42
CA ASN A 45 6.63 -14.23 -26.62
C ASN A 45 5.67 -15.09 -25.76
N LEU A 46 4.61 -15.58 -26.42
CA LEU A 46 3.40 -16.16 -25.81
C LEU A 46 3.50 -17.60 -25.27
N THR A 47 4.66 -18.08 -24.79
CA THR A 47 4.76 -19.49 -24.36
C THR A 47 5.31 -19.76 -22.95
N ASN A 48 5.31 -18.80 -22.01
CA ASN A 48 5.55 -19.19 -20.60
C ASN A 48 4.92 -18.29 -19.52
N SER A 49 4.72 -16.99 -19.76
CA SER A 49 4.23 -16.06 -18.72
C SER A 49 2.73 -16.21 -18.43
N ALA A 50 1.91 -16.44 -19.45
CA ALA A 50 0.47 -16.65 -19.30
C ALA A 50 0.12 -17.90 -18.48
N GLY A 51 0.95 -18.95 -18.58
CA GLY A 51 0.81 -20.18 -17.79
C GLY A 51 1.18 -19.99 -16.32
N LEU A 52 2.13 -19.10 -16.00
CA LEU A 52 2.46 -18.74 -14.61
C LEU A 52 1.34 -17.89 -13.99
N ILE A 53 0.84 -16.90 -14.73
CA ILE A 53 -0.28 -16.04 -14.32
C ILE A 53 -1.53 -16.89 -14.08
N GLY A 54 -1.88 -17.79 -15.01
CA GLY A 54 -3.04 -18.68 -14.86
C GLY A 54 -2.96 -19.63 -13.66
N ARG A 55 -1.76 -20.01 -13.22
CA ARG A 55 -1.54 -20.83 -12.01
C ARG A 55 -1.63 -20.02 -10.71
N LEU A 56 -1.36 -18.72 -10.76
CA LEU A 56 -1.46 -17.82 -9.62
C LEU A 56 -2.88 -17.29 -9.39
N THR A 57 -3.73 -17.31 -10.43
CA THR A 57 -5.12 -16.82 -10.40
C THR A 57 -6.16 -17.91 -10.17
N SER A 58 -5.79 -19.19 -10.32
CA SER A 58 -6.72 -20.32 -10.18
C SER A 58 -6.86 -20.78 -8.71
N SER A 59 -7.75 -20.13 -7.95
CA SER A 59 -8.68 -20.72 -6.94
C SER A 59 -9.32 -19.60 -6.09
N ALA A 60 -10.57 -19.24 -6.40
CA ALA A 60 -11.49 -18.50 -5.52
C ALA A 60 -12.25 -19.56 -4.71
N ASP A 61 -12.12 -19.68 -3.39
CA ASP A 61 -12.79 -18.83 -2.39
C ASP A 61 -12.02 -18.74 -1.05
N SER A 62 -10.75 -19.17 -0.99
CA SER A 62 -9.94 -19.12 0.25
C SER A 62 -8.47 -18.76 0.02
N ALA A 63 -8.14 -18.12 -1.09
CA ALA A 63 -6.76 -17.85 -1.43
C ALA A 63 -6.19 -16.71 -0.56
N PRO A 64 -4.99 -16.88 0.02
CA PRO A 64 -4.46 -15.96 1.04
C PRO A 64 -4.27 -14.55 0.47
N SER A 65 -4.38 -13.55 1.35
CA SER A 65 -4.07 -12.16 0.99
C SER A 65 -2.58 -12.01 0.63
N ILE A 66 -2.27 -11.10 -0.28
CA ILE A 66 -0.91 -10.85 -0.76
C ILE A 66 -0.43 -9.51 -0.20
N GLY A 67 0.51 -9.58 0.75
CA GLY A 67 1.19 -8.42 1.29
C GLY A 67 2.34 -7.97 0.38
N VAL A 68 2.31 -6.73 -0.12
CA VAL A 68 3.41 -6.12 -0.89
C VAL A 68 4.18 -5.17 0.02
N ALA A 69 5.47 -5.44 0.24
CA ALA A 69 6.36 -4.50 0.93
C ALA A 69 6.59 -3.27 0.04
N TYR A 70 5.94 -2.16 0.40
CA TYR A 70 5.85 -0.96 -0.42
C TYR A 70 6.61 0.20 0.21
N SER A 71 7.68 0.66 -0.46
CA SER A 71 8.53 1.76 0.05
C SER A 71 8.19 3.12 -0.54
N GLY A 72 7.37 3.17 -1.60
CA GLY A 72 7.14 4.39 -2.39
C GLY A 72 8.18 4.59 -3.50
N GLY A 73 9.16 3.70 -3.62
CA GLY A 73 10.14 3.70 -4.73
C GLY A 73 9.57 3.08 -6.01
N ALA A 74 10.26 3.31 -7.13
CA ALA A 74 9.84 2.84 -8.46
C ALA A 74 9.61 1.32 -8.52
N ASP A 75 10.57 0.53 -8.07
CA ASP A 75 10.48 -0.94 -8.11
C ASP A 75 9.29 -1.47 -7.31
N SER A 76 9.10 -0.93 -6.09
CA SER A 76 7.99 -1.33 -5.22
C SER A 76 6.63 -0.86 -5.75
N THR A 77 6.60 0.23 -6.51
CA THR A 77 5.39 0.73 -7.18
C THR A 77 5.03 -0.18 -8.37
N ALA A 78 6.01 -0.56 -9.18
CA ALA A 78 5.80 -1.52 -10.27
C ALA A 78 5.31 -2.88 -9.75
N LEU A 79 5.89 -3.36 -8.65
CA LEU A 79 5.45 -4.59 -8.00
C LEU A 79 4.01 -4.49 -7.46
N LEU A 80 3.66 -3.37 -6.83
CA LEU A 80 2.31 -3.13 -6.30
C LEU A 80 1.26 -3.13 -7.43
N LEU A 81 1.56 -2.44 -8.54
CA LEU A 81 0.68 -2.39 -9.71
C LEU A 81 0.51 -3.78 -10.34
N ALA A 82 1.61 -4.50 -10.56
CA ALA A 82 1.55 -5.85 -11.11
C ALA A 82 0.73 -6.79 -10.21
N ALA A 83 0.94 -6.73 -8.89
CA ALA A 83 0.17 -7.53 -7.95
C ALA A 83 -1.32 -7.17 -7.98
N HIS A 84 -1.66 -5.87 -8.01
CA HIS A 84 -3.04 -5.41 -8.06
C HIS A 84 -3.77 -5.90 -9.32
N CYS A 85 -3.10 -5.89 -10.49
CA CYS A 85 -3.68 -6.40 -11.73
C CYS A 85 -3.87 -7.93 -11.72
N LEU A 86 -2.93 -8.67 -11.12
CA LEU A 86 -2.96 -10.14 -11.10
C LEU A 86 -3.93 -10.70 -10.04
N TRP A 87 -4.09 -10.00 -8.92
CA TRP A 87 -4.91 -10.44 -7.78
C TRP A 87 -5.78 -9.29 -7.25
N PRO A 88 -6.80 -8.87 -8.04
CA PRO A 88 -7.71 -7.83 -7.60
C PRO A 88 -8.36 -8.21 -6.26
N ASP A 89 -8.58 -7.20 -5.42
CA ASP A 89 -9.17 -7.29 -4.07
C ASP A 89 -8.42 -8.17 -3.06
N ARG A 90 -7.23 -8.66 -3.40
CA ARG A 90 -6.41 -9.53 -2.52
C ARG A 90 -5.07 -8.92 -2.12
N VAL A 91 -4.73 -7.74 -2.65
CA VAL A 91 -3.45 -7.08 -2.39
C VAL A 91 -3.57 -6.10 -1.23
N HIS A 92 -2.57 -6.14 -0.35
CA HIS A 92 -2.42 -5.22 0.77
C HIS A 92 -1.01 -4.64 0.76
N ALA A 93 -0.88 -3.31 0.78
CA ALA A 93 0.43 -2.65 0.83
C ALA A 93 0.93 -2.53 2.27
N LEU A 94 2.21 -2.82 2.49
CA LEU A 94 2.88 -2.74 3.80
C LEU A 94 4.06 -1.78 3.71
N HIS A 95 3.97 -0.63 4.36
CA HIS A 95 5.06 0.34 4.43
C HIS A 95 5.77 0.27 5.78
N ILE A 96 7.10 0.20 5.79
CA ILE A 96 7.89 0.21 7.03
C ILE A 96 8.42 1.63 7.28
N HIS A 97 7.93 2.24 8.34
CA HIS A 97 8.46 3.50 8.85
C HIS A 97 9.57 3.22 9.89
N HIS A 98 10.83 3.37 9.48
CA HIS A 98 11.99 3.03 10.32
C HIS A 98 12.37 4.11 11.35
N GLY A 99 11.78 5.31 11.32
CA GLY A 99 12.04 6.38 12.28
C GLY A 99 13.43 7.03 12.22
N LEU A 100 14.34 6.49 11.41
CA LEU A 100 15.73 6.98 11.29
C LEU A 100 15.92 8.28 10.50
N GLN A 101 14.95 8.69 9.68
CA GLN A 101 15.11 9.84 8.77
C GLN A 101 13.96 10.83 8.93
N ALA A 102 14.25 12.13 8.87
CA ALA A 102 13.23 13.18 8.91
C ALA A 102 12.25 13.09 7.71
N ALA A 103 12.70 12.56 6.57
CA ALA A 103 11.86 12.35 5.39
C ALA A 103 10.95 11.11 5.48
N ALA A 104 11.02 10.32 6.56
CA ALA A 104 10.22 9.09 6.69
C ALA A 104 8.70 9.38 6.67
N ASP A 105 8.27 10.50 7.25
CA ASP A 105 6.88 10.96 7.19
C ASP A 105 6.43 11.34 5.77
N ASP A 106 7.34 11.92 4.97
CA ASP A 106 7.06 12.24 3.57
C ASP A 106 6.85 10.98 2.73
N PHE A 107 7.62 9.92 2.99
CA PHE A 107 7.40 8.63 2.33
C PHE A 107 6.04 8.02 2.69
N VAL A 108 5.62 8.10 3.95
CA VAL A 108 4.26 7.65 4.35
C VAL A 108 3.19 8.40 3.57
N ARG A 109 3.33 9.72 3.41
CA ARG A 109 2.39 10.53 2.64
C ARG A 109 2.33 10.12 1.16
N VAL A 110 3.49 9.90 0.52
CA VAL A 110 3.56 9.44 -0.87
C VAL A 110 2.92 8.06 -1.03
N CYS A 111 3.21 7.13 -0.11
CA CYS A 111 2.65 5.79 -0.12
C CYS A 111 1.12 5.83 0.03
N THR A 112 0.63 6.61 0.99
CA THR A 112 -0.81 6.78 1.25
C THR A 112 -1.54 7.31 0.03
N LEU A 113 -1.05 8.40 -0.56
CA LEU A 113 -1.63 8.98 -1.78
C LEU A 113 -1.65 8.01 -2.96
N THR A 114 -0.64 7.16 -3.08
CA THR A 114 -0.57 6.17 -4.17
C THR A 114 -1.57 5.05 -3.94
N CYS A 115 -1.59 4.47 -2.74
CA CYS A 115 -2.51 3.41 -2.35
C CYS A 115 -3.98 3.85 -2.43
N ASP A 116 -4.30 5.07 -1.97
CA ASP A 116 -5.64 5.65 -2.06
C ASP A 116 -6.13 5.73 -3.52
N ARG A 117 -5.26 6.13 -4.44
CA ARG A 117 -5.59 6.23 -5.88
C ARG A 117 -5.77 4.87 -6.55
N LEU A 118 -5.07 3.85 -6.05
CA LEU A 118 -5.17 2.47 -6.53
C LEU A 118 -6.29 1.68 -5.83
N ALA A 119 -6.97 2.28 -4.84
CA ALA A 119 -7.91 1.59 -3.95
C ALA A 119 -7.30 0.34 -3.28
N VAL A 120 -5.99 0.38 -3.00
CA VAL A 120 -5.28 -0.70 -2.31
C VAL A 120 -5.12 -0.32 -0.83
N PRO A 121 -5.56 -1.17 0.13
CA PRO A 121 -5.33 -0.92 1.55
C PRO A 121 -3.84 -0.80 1.88
N LEU A 122 -3.48 0.15 2.74
CA LEU A 122 -2.12 0.38 3.21
C LEU A 122 -2.02 0.25 4.73
N THR A 123 -1.07 -0.55 5.21
CA THR A 123 -0.66 -0.55 6.62
C THR A 123 0.73 0.05 6.75
N VAL A 124 0.87 1.02 7.65
CA VAL A 124 2.17 1.60 8.03
C VAL A 124 2.64 0.96 9.33
N LEU A 125 3.74 0.21 9.25
CA LEU A 125 4.37 -0.46 10.38
C LEU A 125 5.54 0.37 10.87
N HIS A 126 5.46 0.83 12.11
CA HIS A 126 6.53 1.58 12.75
C HIS A 126 7.51 0.60 13.41
N VAL A 127 8.79 0.71 13.07
CA VAL A 127 9.85 -0.13 13.64
C VAL A 127 10.96 0.72 14.22
N ASP A 128 11.57 0.20 15.28
CA ASP A 128 12.85 0.71 15.75
C ASP A 128 13.97 0.01 14.99
N ALA A 129 14.68 0.77 14.16
CA ALA A 129 15.79 0.28 13.35
C ALA A 129 17.15 0.78 13.86
N ARG A 130 17.23 1.25 15.11
CA ARG A 130 18.49 1.72 15.69
C ARG A 130 19.48 0.55 15.83
N PRO A 131 20.68 0.64 15.25
CA PRO A 131 21.69 -0.41 15.37
C PRO A 131 22.23 -0.49 16.80
N ALA A 132 22.57 -1.70 17.25
CA ALA A 132 23.35 -1.87 18.47
C ALA A 132 24.81 -1.47 18.22
N LYS A 133 25.57 -1.27 19.30
CA LYS A 133 26.99 -0.89 19.19
C LYS A 133 27.77 -2.01 18.50
N GLY A 134 28.28 -1.73 17.31
CA GLY A 134 29.03 -2.67 16.48
C GLY A 134 28.24 -3.26 15.31
N ASP A 135 26.93 -3.03 15.22
CA ASP A 135 26.12 -3.47 14.09
C ASP A 135 26.23 -2.51 12.91
N SER A 136 26.09 -3.04 11.69
CA SER A 136 25.83 -2.23 10.51
C SER A 136 24.43 -1.61 10.61
N PRO A 137 24.29 -0.28 10.44
CA PRO A 137 22.98 0.37 10.39
C PRO A 137 22.03 -0.21 9.34
N GLU A 138 22.57 -0.63 8.20
CA GLU A 138 21.80 -1.24 7.12
C GLU A 138 21.25 -2.62 7.53
N ASP A 139 22.08 -3.42 8.21
CA ASP A 139 21.69 -4.76 8.65
C ASP A 139 20.63 -4.71 9.74
N ALA A 140 20.77 -3.79 10.70
CA ALA A 140 19.76 -3.55 11.73
C ALA A 140 18.41 -3.15 11.09
N ALA A 141 18.43 -2.20 10.15
CA ALA A 141 17.22 -1.79 9.42
C ALA A 141 16.62 -2.92 8.58
N ARG A 142 17.45 -3.73 7.92
CA ARG A 142 17.02 -4.90 7.14
C ARG A 142 16.35 -5.95 8.03
N GLN A 143 16.92 -6.23 9.19
CA GLN A 143 16.36 -7.19 10.14
C GLN A 143 15.03 -6.70 10.72
N SER A 144 14.96 -5.44 11.17
CA SER A 144 13.71 -4.85 11.67
C SER A 144 12.60 -4.88 10.62
N ARG A 145 12.92 -4.62 9.34
CA ARG A 145 11.96 -4.74 8.22
C ARG A 145 11.42 -6.16 8.11
N TYR A 146 12.28 -7.17 8.08
CA TYR A 146 11.84 -8.57 7.92
C TYR A 146 11.02 -9.08 9.10
N VAL A 147 11.38 -8.71 10.32
CA VAL A 147 10.60 -9.06 11.51
C VAL A 147 9.19 -8.47 11.42
N ALA A 148 9.07 -7.18 11.10
CA ALA A 148 7.78 -6.52 11.00
C ALA A 148 6.90 -7.08 9.87
N LEU A 149 7.49 -7.33 8.69
CA LEU A 149 6.77 -7.95 7.58
C LEU A 149 6.31 -9.37 7.91
N SER A 150 7.15 -10.17 8.57
CA SER A 150 6.79 -11.53 8.99
C SER A 150 5.64 -11.52 10.02
N GLN A 151 5.66 -10.58 10.96
CA GLN A 151 4.58 -10.42 11.93
C GLN A 151 3.28 -10.00 11.25
N ALA A 152 3.34 -9.01 10.35
CA ALA A 152 2.16 -8.55 9.60
C ALA A 152 1.53 -9.68 8.77
N ALA A 153 2.35 -10.48 8.08
CA ALA A 153 1.87 -11.64 7.34
C ALA A 153 1.17 -12.65 8.26
N LYS A 154 1.78 -13.01 9.40
CA LYS A 154 1.16 -13.95 10.37
C LYS A 154 -0.15 -13.43 10.96
N SER A 155 -0.28 -12.13 11.17
CA SER A 155 -1.50 -11.51 11.68
C SER A 155 -2.63 -11.44 10.65
N ALA A 156 -2.30 -11.42 9.36
CA ALA A 156 -3.28 -11.37 8.27
C ALA A 156 -3.85 -12.74 7.87
N GLY A 157 -3.23 -13.84 8.32
CA GLY A 157 -3.61 -15.22 7.98
C GLY A 157 -2.94 -15.72 6.71
#